data_AF-A0AAQ0W589-F1
#
_entry.id   AF-A0AAQ0W589-F1
#
_cell.length_a   1.000
_cell.length_b   1.000
_cell.length_c   1.000
_cell.angle_alpha   90.00
_cell.angle_beta   90.00
_cell.angle_gamma   90.00
#
_symmetry.space_group_name_H-M   'P 1'
#
loop_
_entity.id
_entity.type
_entity.pdbx_description
1 polymer ?
#
loop_
_entity_poly.entity_id
_entity_poly.type
_entity_poly.pdbx_seq_one_letter_code
_entity_poly.pdbx_strand_id
1 'polypeptide(L)'
;MQWRSKSCCSANFSTFVHVPKASPRALFAARLKQARELQGIPSQRALGVLMGLDKKLASSRVNRYENETSGIDLDGLGKLAETLGVPMAYLVAEDQFTADVILVLATMSAERKAELVRQLSGET
;
A
#
# COMPACT_ATOMS: atom_id res chain seq x y z
N MET A 1 17.71 21.88 3.00
CA MET A 1 18.37 20.71 3.63
C MET A 1 18.43 19.60 2.59
N GLN A 2 19.62 19.09 2.32
CA GLN A 2 19.96 18.23 1.18
C GLN A 2 19.29 16.86 1.26
N TRP A 3 18.53 16.49 0.23
CA TRP A 3 18.06 15.13 0.05
C TRP A 3 19.19 14.35 -0.62
N ARG A 4 19.82 13.43 0.13
CA ARG A 4 20.90 12.58 -0.38
C ARG A 4 20.31 11.41 -1.16
N SER A 5 20.56 11.40 -2.47
CA SER A 5 20.51 10.20 -3.31
C SER A 5 21.41 9.10 -2.73
N LYS A 6 20.81 8.02 -2.26
CA LYS A 6 21.41 6.68 -2.19
C LYS A 6 20.31 5.61 -2.22
N SER A 7 20.11 4.99 -3.38
CA SER A 7 20.30 3.54 -3.58
C SER A 7 19.52 3.09 -4.81
N CYS A 8 20.26 2.74 -5.86
CA CYS A 8 19.79 1.85 -6.92
C CYS A 8 19.48 0.49 -6.29
N CYS A 9 18.22 0.22 -5.97
CA CYS A 9 17.73 -1.13 -5.78
C CYS A 9 16.50 -1.28 -6.66
N SER A 10 16.61 -2.09 -7.70
CA SER A 10 15.47 -2.55 -8.47
C SER A 10 14.46 -3.15 -7.50
N ALA A 11 13.29 -2.53 -7.40
CA ALA A 11 12.23 -3.05 -6.55
C ALA A 11 11.79 -4.40 -7.13
N ASN A 12 12.20 -5.48 -6.48
CA ASN A 12 11.68 -6.82 -6.73
C ASN A 12 10.24 -6.86 -6.20
N PHE A 13 9.29 -6.45 -7.03
CA PHE A 13 7.85 -6.44 -6.73
C PHE A 13 7.21 -7.84 -6.66
N SER A 14 7.99 -8.92 -6.72
CA SER A 14 7.43 -10.27 -6.82
C SER A 14 7.35 -10.95 -5.46
N THR A 15 6.36 -10.56 -4.66
CA THR A 15 5.76 -11.45 -3.67
C THR A 15 4.33 -11.72 -4.13
N PHE A 16 4.14 -12.80 -4.88
CA PHE A 16 2.81 -13.28 -5.25
C PHE A 16 2.04 -13.67 -3.99
N VAL A 17 1.21 -12.77 -3.49
CA VAL A 17 0.24 -13.07 -2.44
C VAL A 17 -1.08 -13.40 -3.12
N HIS A 18 -1.65 -14.55 -2.78
CA HIS A 18 -3.00 -14.91 -3.20
C HIS A 18 -3.98 -13.89 -2.61
N VAL A 19 -4.54 -13.04 -3.46
CA VAL A 19 -5.65 -12.16 -3.09
C VAL A 19 -6.93 -12.92 -3.40
N PRO A 20 -7.69 -13.35 -2.37
CA PRO A 20 -8.94 -14.03 -2.61
C PRO A 20 -9.91 -13.09 -3.34
N LYS A 21 -10.71 -13.62 -4.27
CA LYS A 21 -11.91 -12.94 -4.82
C LYS A 21 -12.94 -12.77 -3.70
N ALA A 22 -12.65 -11.91 -2.74
CA ALA A 22 -13.38 -11.76 -1.49
C ALA A 22 -13.74 -10.29 -1.26
N SER A 23 -14.54 -10.04 -0.23
CA SER A 23 -15.12 -8.73 0.09
C SER A 23 -14.07 -7.60 0.10
N PRO A 24 -14.48 -6.32 -0.04
CA PRO A 24 -13.56 -5.18 0.08
C PRO A 24 -12.70 -5.19 1.37
N ARG A 25 -13.22 -5.78 2.45
CA ARG A 25 -12.45 -5.96 3.70
C ARG A 25 -11.32 -6.97 3.55
N ALA A 26 -11.55 -8.07 2.84
CA ALA A 26 -10.54 -9.07 2.54
C ALA A 26 -9.44 -8.53 1.63
N LEU A 27 -9.83 -7.78 0.60
CA LEU A 27 -8.88 -7.07 -0.26
C LEU A 27 -8.00 -6.13 0.57
N PHE A 28 -8.64 -5.31 1.42
CA PHE A 28 -7.94 -4.40 2.32
C PHE A 28 -6.97 -5.11 3.27
N ALA A 29 -7.42 -6.16 3.94
CA ALA A 29 -6.61 -6.96 4.85
C ALA A 29 -5.36 -7.54 4.15
N ALA A 30 -5.55 -8.12 2.96
CA ALA A 30 -4.47 -8.70 2.17
C ALA A 30 -3.46 -7.63 1.71
N ARG A 31 -3.93 -6.49 1.20
CA ARG A 31 -3.06 -5.39 0.72
C ARG A 31 -2.35 -4.67 1.85
N LEU A 32 -2.99 -4.50 2.99
CA LEU A 32 -2.36 -3.97 4.20
C LEU A 32 -1.16 -4.82 4.63
N LYS A 33 -1.37 -6.14 4.72
CA LYS A 33 -0.31 -7.08 5.08
C LYS A 33 0.85 -7.02 4.09
N GLN A 34 0.54 -7.02 2.78
CA GLN A 34 1.54 -6.88 1.72
C GLN A 34 2.32 -5.57 1.82
N ALA A 35 1.64 -4.43 1.96
CA ALA A 35 2.30 -3.13 2.10
C ALA A 35 3.23 -3.11 3.32
N ARG A 36 2.78 -3.65 4.46
CA ARG A 36 3.60 -3.74 5.68
C ARG A 36 4.89 -4.53 5.44
N GLU A 37 4.78 -5.65 4.74
CA GLU A 37 5.91 -6.52 4.40
C GLU A 37 6.86 -5.87 3.38
N LEU A 38 6.32 -5.22 2.35
CA LEU A 38 7.09 -4.47 1.34
C LEU A 38 7.91 -3.33 1.96
N GLN A 39 7.36 -2.66 2.97
CA GLN A 39 8.05 -1.60 3.70
C GLN A 39 9.01 -2.11 4.79
N GLY A 40 9.15 -3.43 4.93
CA GLY A 40 10.02 -4.03 5.95
C GLY A 40 9.57 -3.78 7.39
N ILE A 41 8.27 -3.49 7.61
CA ILE A 41 7.73 -3.24 8.96
C ILE A 41 7.54 -4.59 9.66
N PRO A 42 8.29 -4.85 10.76
CA PRO A 42 8.50 -6.21 11.25
C PRO A 42 7.29 -6.83 11.96
N SER A 43 6.29 -6.03 12.35
CA SER A 43 5.10 -6.53 13.03
C SER A 43 3.91 -5.59 12.93
N GLN A 44 2.70 -6.12 13.16
CA GLN A 44 1.47 -5.33 13.31
C GLN A 44 1.59 -4.26 14.40
N ARG A 45 2.24 -4.59 15.52
CA ARG A 45 2.51 -3.64 16.61
C ARG A 45 3.38 -2.48 16.12
N ALA A 46 4.44 -2.78 15.36
CA ALA A 46 5.33 -1.76 14.83
C ALA A 46 4.57 -0.81 13.89
N LEU A 47 3.74 -1.35 12.98
CA LEU A 47 2.87 -0.53 12.12
C LEU A 47 1.94 0.34 12.96
N GLY A 48 1.24 -0.22 13.95
CA GLY A 48 0.31 0.55 14.76
C GLY A 48 0.99 1.69 15.53
N VAL A 49 2.21 1.47 16.03
CA VAL A 49 3.00 2.53 16.67
C VAL A 49 3.43 3.60 15.67
N LEU A 50 3.83 3.23 14.45
CA LEU A 50 4.16 4.18 13.38
C LEU A 50 2.95 5.04 12.98
N MET A 51 1.74 4.47 13.03
CA MET A 51 0.48 5.20 12.83
C MET A 51 0.09 6.12 14.00
N GLY A 52 0.89 6.21 15.06
CA GLY A 52 0.60 6.99 16.25
C GLY A 52 -0.42 6.37 17.20
N LEU A 53 -0.69 5.07 17.10
CA LEU A 53 -1.54 4.37 18.06
C LEU A 53 -0.81 4.14 19.38
N ASP A 54 -1.56 4.12 20.48
CA ASP A 54 -1.02 3.72 21.78
C ASP A 54 -0.37 2.33 21.72
N LYS A 55 0.81 2.18 22.34
CA LYS A 55 1.61 0.94 22.30
C LYS A 55 0.84 -0.30 22.77
N LYS A 56 -0.12 -0.16 23.70
CA LYS A 56 -0.94 -1.26 24.22
C LYS A 56 -2.05 -1.66 23.26
N LEU A 57 -2.52 -0.73 22.42
CA LEU A 57 -3.62 -0.95 21.47
C LEU A 57 -3.13 -1.21 20.03
N ALA A 58 -1.89 -0.82 19.71
CA ALA A 58 -1.32 -0.88 18.36
C ALA A 58 -1.46 -2.26 17.70
N SER A 59 -1.06 -3.33 18.39
CA SER A 59 -1.16 -4.70 17.84
C SER A 59 -2.61 -5.12 17.64
N SER A 60 -3.48 -4.93 18.64
CA SER A 60 -4.88 -5.34 18.56
C SER A 60 -5.62 -4.62 17.44
N ARG A 61 -5.37 -3.31 17.25
CA ARG A 61 -6.03 -2.52 16.21
C ARG A 61 -5.60 -2.94 14.80
N VAL A 62 -4.30 -3.08 14.56
CA VAL A 62 -3.79 -3.54 13.25
C VAL A 62 -4.19 -4.99 12.97
N ASN A 63 -4.20 -5.86 14.00
CA ASN A 63 -4.68 -7.23 13.88
C ASN A 63 -6.15 -7.28 13.46
N ARG A 64 -6.98 -6.33 13.90
CA ARG A 64 -8.39 -6.25 13.46
C ARG A 64 -8.51 -5.87 11.99
N TYR A 65 -7.63 -4.99 11.51
CA TYR A 65 -7.56 -4.62 10.10
C TYR A 65 -7.09 -5.80 9.23
N GLU A 66 -6.01 -6.47 9.60
CA GLU A 66 -5.45 -7.61 8.84
C GLU A 66 -6.31 -8.89 8.90
N ASN A 67 -7.28 -8.99 9.81
CA ASN A 67 -8.22 -10.14 9.90
C ASN A 67 -9.68 -9.76 9.61
N GLU A 68 -9.94 -8.64 8.91
CA GLU A 68 -11.28 -8.26 8.43
C GLU A 68 -12.35 -7.99 9.51
N THR A 69 -11.97 -7.88 10.78
CA THR A 69 -12.91 -7.79 11.91
C THR A 69 -13.35 -6.36 12.24
N SER A 70 -12.74 -5.33 11.65
CA SER A 70 -13.15 -3.94 11.82
C SER A 70 -12.89 -3.12 10.56
N GLY A 71 -13.87 -2.29 10.19
CA GLY A 71 -13.69 -1.30 9.13
C GLY A 71 -12.77 -0.18 9.56
N ILE A 72 -12.07 0.40 8.58
CA ILE A 72 -11.38 1.68 8.69
C ILE A 72 -12.20 2.70 7.89
N ASP A 73 -12.27 3.94 8.37
CA ASP A 73 -12.84 5.05 7.60
C ASP A 73 -11.82 5.56 6.56
N LEU A 74 -12.25 6.44 5.67
CA LEU A 74 -11.38 6.97 4.61
C LEU A 74 -10.21 7.78 5.16
N ASP A 75 -10.43 8.54 6.24
CA ASP A 75 -9.37 9.31 6.91
C ASP A 75 -8.30 8.40 7.52
N GLY A 76 -8.73 7.31 8.17
CA GLY A 76 -7.83 6.28 8.69
C GLY A 76 -7.09 5.55 7.59
N LEU A 77 -7.77 5.26 6.46
CA LEU A 77 -7.15 4.65 5.29
C LEU A 77 -6.05 5.56 4.71
N GLY A 78 -6.28 6.87 4.67
CA GLY A 78 -5.30 7.86 4.22
C GLY A 78 -4.07 7.90 5.11
N LYS A 79 -4.26 8.02 6.43
CA LYS A 79 -3.16 7.97 7.41
C LYS A 79 -2.34 6.68 7.32
N LEU A 80 -3.03 5.56 7.09
CA LEU A 80 -2.39 4.26 6.93
C LEU A 80 -1.54 4.22 5.64
N ALA A 81 -2.08 4.71 4.53
CA ALA A 81 -1.37 4.80 3.25
C ALA A 81 -0.12 5.69 3.35
N GLU A 82 -0.23 6.84 4.01
CA GLU A 82 0.90 7.74 4.31
C GLU A 82 1.96 7.04 5.18
N THR A 83 1.54 6.36 6.24
CA THR A 83 2.45 5.61 7.14
C THR A 83 3.20 4.51 6.40
N LEU A 84 2.53 3.87 5.43
CA LEU A 84 3.09 2.80 4.61
C LEU A 84 3.83 3.33 3.37
N GLY A 85 3.82 4.62 3.08
CA GLY A 85 4.45 5.19 1.89
C GLY A 85 3.91 4.61 0.57
N VAL A 86 2.63 4.23 0.52
CA VAL A 86 1.96 3.70 -0.69
C VAL A 86 0.75 4.55 -1.05
N PRO A 87 0.32 4.60 -2.33
CA PRO A 87 -0.94 5.24 -2.69
C PRO A 87 -2.12 4.57 -1.97
N MET A 88 -3.10 5.35 -1.52
CA MET A 88 -4.31 4.82 -0.88
C MET A 88 -5.02 3.75 -1.74
N ALA A 89 -5.03 3.92 -3.07
CA ALA A 89 -5.61 2.97 -4.01
C ALA A 89 -4.97 1.56 -3.94
N TYR A 90 -3.68 1.46 -3.57
CA TYR A 90 -2.99 0.19 -3.42
C TYR A 90 -3.66 -0.68 -2.33
N LEU A 91 -4.13 -0.05 -1.25
CA LEU A 91 -4.73 -0.72 -0.11
C LEU A 91 -6.06 -1.41 -0.45
N VAL A 92 -6.63 -1.16 -1.62
CA VAL A 92 -7.89 -1.79 -2.08
C VAL A 92 -7.79 -2.33 -3.50
N ALA A 93 -6.57 -2.51 -4.03
CA ALA A 93 -6.35 -3.02 -5.37
C ALA A 93 -6.84 -4.47 -5.53
N GLU A 94 -7.74 -4.70 -6.48
CA GLU A 94 -8.49 -5.95 -6.67
C GLU A 94 -7.59 -7.15 -6.98
N ASP A 95 -6.54 -6.94 -7.77
CA ASP A 95 -5.64 -7.99 -8.24
C ASP A 95 -4.19 -7.50 -8.28
N GLN A 96 -3.26 -8.45 -8.42
CA GLN A 96 -1.82 -8.15 -8.36
C GLN A 96 -1.36 -7.21 -9.47
N PHE A 97 -1.87 -7.36 -10.71
CA PHE A 97 -1.50 -6.50 -11.82
C PHE A 97 -1.92 -5.06 -11.55
N THR A 98 -3.16 -4.85 -11.08
CA THR A 98 -3.65 -3.52 -10.68
C THR A 98 -2.79 -2.91 -9.56
N ALA A 99 -2.44 -3.71 -8.55
CA ALA A 99 -1.59 -3.27 -7.45
C ALA A 99 -0.19 -2.84 -7.92
N ASP A 100 0.43 -3.62 -8.79
CA ASP A 100 1.76 -3.33 -9.33
C ASP A 100 1.74 -2.06 -10.20
N VAL A 101 0.73 -1.89 -11.05
CA VAL A 101 0.54 -0.66 -11.84
C VAL A 101 0.41 0.56 -10.93
N ILE A 102 -0.38 0.47 -9.85
CA ILE A 102 -0.52 1.57 -8.88
C ILE A 102 0.83 1.95 -8.27
N LEU A 103 1.66 0.97 -7.88
CA LEU A 103 2.98 1.23 -7.32
C LEU A 103 3.95 1.83 -8.36
N VAL A 104 3.95 1.32 -9.58
CA VAL A 104 4.76 1.87 -10.68
C VAL A 104 4.36 3.32 -10.94
N LEU A 105 3.07 3.60 -11.07
CA LEU A 105 2.56 4.96 -11.22
C LEU A 105 3.00 5.85 -10.05
N ALA A 106 3.01 5.37 -8.81
CA ALA A 106 3.46 6.16 -7.66
C ALA A 106 4.89 6.73 -7.84
N THR A 107 5.75 6.02 -8.56
CA THR A 107 7.16 6.41 -8.79
C THR A 107 7.38 7.25 -10.06
N MET A 108 6.39 7.34 -10.95
CA MET A 108 6.52 8.05 -12.23
C MET A 108 6.28 9.55 -12.09
N SER A 109 6.99 10.33 -12.92
CA SER A 109 6.71 11.77 -13.06
C SER A 109 5.33 12.02 -13.67
N ALA A 110 4.79 13.22 -13.48
CA ALA A 110 3.48 13.60 -14.02
C ALA A 110 3.46 13.52 -15.55
N GLU A 111 4.55 13.91 -16.21
CA GLU A 111 4.70 13.89 -17.67
C GLU A 111 4.68 12.46 -18.19
N ARG A 112 5.37 11.54 -17.51
CA ARG A 112 5.40 10.13 -17.92
C ARG A 112 4.06 9.43 -17.69
N LYS A 113 3.32 9.81 -16.64
CA LYS A 113 1.95 9.34 -16.42
C LYS A 113 1.02 9.81 -17.55
N ALA A 114 1.08 11.10 -17.89
CA ALA A 114 0.27 11.65 -18.97
C ALA A 114 0.57 10.97 -20.31
N GLU A 115 1.84 10.73 -20.62
CA GLU A 115 2.24 9.98 -21.81
C GLU A 115 1.69 8.54 -21.80
N LEU A 116 1.79 7.83 -20.68
CA LEU A 116 1.25 6.47 -20.57
C LEU A 116 -0.27 6.45 -20.80
N VAL A 117 -1.00 7.42 -20.25
CA VAL A 117 -2.45 7.53 -20.47
C VAL A 117 -2.77 7.73 -21.95
N ARG A 118 -2.06 8.63 -22.65
CA ARG A 118 -2.23 8.82 -24.11
C ARG A 118 -2.02 7.53 -24.89
N GLN A 119 -0.92 6.82 -24.60
CA GLN A 119 -0.58 5.55 -25.26
C GLN A 119 -1.66 4.48 -25.07
N LEU A 120 -2.20 4.35 -23.85
CA LEU A 120 -3.22 3.34 -23.53
C LEU A 120 -4.61 3.73 -24.02
N SER A 121 -4.92 5.03 -24.14
CA SER A 121 -6.19 5.53 -24.66
C SER A 121 -6.27 5.53 -26.20
N GLY A 122 -5.18 5.18 -26.90
CA GLY A 122 -5.13 5.20 -28.36
C GLY A 122 -5.01 6.60 -28.97
N GLU A 123 -4.68 7.60 -28.15
CA GLU A 123 -4.39 8.98 -28.55
C GLU A 123 -2.89 9.08 -28.86
N THR A 124 -2.47 8.59 -30.04
CA THR A 124 -1.07 8.71 -30.49
C THR A 124 -0.88 9.96 -31.35
#